data_AF-A0A7X7X7Z5-F1
#
_entry.id   AF-A0A7X7X7Z5-F1
#
_cell.length_a   1.000
_cell.length_b   1.000
_cell.length_c   1.000
_cell.angle_alpha   90.00
_cell.angle_beta   90.00
_cell.angle_gamma   90.00
#
_symmetry.space_group_name_H-M   'P 1'
#
loop_
_entity.id
_entity.type
_entity.pdbx_description
1 polymer ?
#
loop_
_entity_poly.entity_id
_entity_poly.type
_entity_poly.pdbx_seq_one_letter_code
_entity_poly.pdbx_strand_id
1 'polypeptide(L)'
;MVVGLICTLRKDYLFFVFSIFFLSVALFWPTKIGPRMIFSIIPFFFYYSFIGMEFVISWLKNPIRRTVQIIGSILLIIFLILSLYESLVIVTERRMNLQKLSEPFDAISGDMFNFIQENTPKDSIIVFFKPRAMHLMTDRNAVAIDNCSDLSKGDFLVMIHQNYNGQI
;
A
#
# COMPACT_ATOMS: atom_id res chain seq x y z
N MET A 1 -23.48 3.63 -1.25
CA MET A 1 -22.81 3.51 -2.56
C MET A 1 -23.78 3.37 -3.73
N VAL A 2 -24.58 2.31 -3.83
CA VAL A 2 -25.46 2.06 -5.01
C VAL A 2 -26.44 3.21 -5.26
N VAL A 3 -27.09 3.71 -4.21
CA VAL A 3 -28.00 4.87 -4.29
C VAL A 3 -27.26 6.13 -4.75
N GLY A 4 -26.03 6.35 -4.26
CA GLY A 4 -25.20 7.49 -4.67
C GLY A 4 -24.79 7.39 -6.14
N LEU A 5 -24.36 6.21 -6.60
CA LEU A 5 -24.07 5.95 -8.02
C LEU A 5 -25.27 6.30 -8.91
N ILE A 6 -26.47 5.86 -8.53
CA ILE A 6 -27.70 6.12 -9.29
C ILE A 6 -28.04 7.63 -9.34
N CYS A 7 -27.85 8.34 -8.23
CA CYS A 7 -28.09 9.78 -8.18
C CYS A 7 -27.07 10.61 -8.97
N THR A 8 -25.80 10.20 -8.96
CA THR A 8 -24.70 10.92 -9.63
C THR A 8 -24.74 10.73 -11.16
N LEU A 9 -25.40 9.68 -11.68
CA LEU A 9 -25.56 9.41 -13.12
C LEU A 9 -26.03 10.63 -13.94
N ARG A 10 -26.89 11.48 -13.36
CA ARG A 10 -27.48 12.63 -14.04
C ARG A 10 -26.76 13.96 -13.79
N LYS A 11 -25.97 14.06 -12.72
CA LYS A 11 -25.38 15.32 -12.25
C LYS A 11 -23.90 15.43 -12.61
N ASP A 12 -23.14 14.33 -12.45
CA ASP A 12 -21.69 14.29 -12.69
C ASP A 12 -21.32 13.10 -13.59
N TYR A 13 -21.89 13.06 -14.80
CA TYR A 13 -21.71 11.95 -15.75
C TYR A 13 -20.24 11.66 -16.06
N LEU A 14 -19.40 12.69 -16.24
CA LEU A 14 -17.97 12.53 -16.49
C LEU A 14 -17.26 11.82 -15.33
N PHE A 15 -17.59 12.18 -14.10
CA PHE A 15 -17.01 11.56 -12.91
C PHE A 15 -17.46 10.10 -12.75
N PHE A 16 -18.73 9.82 -13.07
CA PHE A 16 -19.26 8.45 -13.13
C PHE A 16 -18.52 7.59 -14.16
N VAL A 17 -18.39 8.06 -15.40
CA VAL A 17 -17.68 7.34 -16.47
C VAL A 17 -16.23 7.07 -16.09
N PHE A 18 -15.54 8.08 -15.55
CA PHE A 18 -14.18 7.94 -15.06
C PHE A 18 -14.06 6.90 -13.93
N SER A 19 -14.99 6.92 -12.98
CA SER A 19 -15.02 5.98 -11.85
C SER A 19 -15.27 4.54 -12.32
N ILE A 20 -16.21 4.31 -13.24
CA ILE A 20 -16.50 2.99 -13.81
C ILE A 20 -15.29 2.47 -14.60
N PHE A 21 -14.67 3.33 -15.41
CA PHE A 21 -13.49 2.96 -16.17
C PHE A 21 -12.35 2.54 -15.23
N PHE A 22 -12.08 3.35 -14.20
CA PHE A 22 -11.05 3.06 -13.22
C PHE A 22 -11.31 1.75 -12.44
N LEU A 23 -12.56 1.53 -12.00
CA LEU A 23 -12.96 0.28 -11.36
C LEU A 23 -12.83 -0.93 -12.28
N SER A 24 -13.12 -0.77 -13.57
CA SER A 24 -12.96 -1.84 -14.57
C SER A 24 -11.49 -2.19 -14.76
N VAL A 25 -10.62 -1.19 -14.95
CA VAL A 25 -9.17 -1.40 -15.03
C VAL A 25 -8.66 -2.10 -13.77
N ALA A 26 -9.15 -1.69 -12.60
CA ALA A 26 -8.80 -2.32 -11.35
C ALA A 26 -9.22 -3.81 -11.30
N LEU A 27 -10.45 -4.15 -11.70
CA LEU A 27 -10.94 -5.53 -11.71
C LEU A 27 -10.25 -6.44 -12.74
N PHE A 28 -9.86 -5.89 -13.90
CA PHE A 28 -9.18 -6.67 -14.94
C PHE A 28 -7.66 -6.76 -14.76
N TRP A 29 -7.06 -5.91 -13.92
CA TRP A 29 -5.62 -5.92 -13.63
C TRP A 29 -5.25 -6.30 -12.18
N PRO A 30 -5.82 -7.36 -11.57
CA PRO A 30 -5.55 -7.67 -10.17
C PRO A 30 -4.17 -8.32 -9.95
N THR A 31 -3.61 -8.96 -10.98
CA THR A 31 -2.49 -9.91 -10.83
C THR A 31 -1.14 -9.28 -10.53
N LYS A 32 -0.94 -7.97 -10.77
CA LYS A 32 0.37 -7.31 -10.57
C LYS A 32 0.40 -6.23 -9.49
N ILE A 33 -0.75 -5.74 -9.04
CA ILE A 33 -0.83 -4.52 -8.21
C ILE A 33 -1.01 -4.86 -6.72
N GLY A 34 -1.51 -6.06 -6.40
CA GLY A 34 -1.74 -6.50 -5.03
C GLY A 34 -2.77 -5.62 -4.30
N PRO A 35 -2.78 -5.62 -2.94
CA PRO A 35 -3.78 -4.89 -2.16
C PRO A 35 -3.69 -3.37 -2.31
N ARG A 36 -2.62 -2.85 -2.95
CA ARG A 36 -2.39 -1.40 -3.13
C ARG A 36 -3.49 -0.73 -3.96
N MET A 37 -4.15 -1.50 -4.82
CA MET A 37 -5.24 -1.01 -5.66
C MET A 37 -6.46 -0.55 -4.85
N ILE A 38 -6.63 -1.10 -3.64
CA ILE A 38 -7.71 -0.71 -2.73
C ILE A 38 -7.58 0.78 -2.41
N PHE A 39 -6.37 1.29 -2.18
CA PHE A 39 -6.15 2.71 -1.87
C PHE A 39 -6.64 3.65 -2.96
N SER A 40 -6.55 3.24 -4.22
CA SER A 40 -7.02 4.05 -5.34
C SER A 40 -8.55 4.08 -5.48
N ILE A 41 -9.26 3.07 -4.95
CA ILE A 41 -10.72 2.97 -5.00
C ILE A 41 -11.39 3.72 -3.83
N ILE A 42 -10.69 3.85 -2.70
CA ILE A 42 -11.19 4.49 -1.47
C ILE A 42 -11.84 5.87 -1.71
N PRO A 43 -11.25 6.82 -2.47
CA PRO A 43 -11.84 8.15 -2.66
C PRO A 43 -13.22 8.09 -3.34
N PHE A 44 -13.36 7.25 -4.36
CA PHE A 44 -14.63 7.04 -5.05
C PHE A 44 -15.65 6.40 -4.14
N PHE A 45 -15.23 5.41 -3.34
CA PHE A 45 -16.09 4.75 -2.39
C PHE A 45 -16.69 5.73 -1.37
N PHE A 46 -15.87 6.60 -0.78
CA PHE A 46 -16.34 7.63 0.15
C PHE A 46 -17.27 8.62 -0.53
N TYR A 47 -16.90 9.14 -1.70
CA TYR A 47 -17.70 10.09 -2.46
C TYR A 47 -19.12 9.58 -2.74
N TYR A 48 -19.26 8.39 -3.34
CA TYR A 48 -20.57 7.79 -3.63
C TYR A 48 -21.33 7.36 -2.38
N SER A 49 -20.62 7.08 -1.28
CA SER A 49 -21.25 6.75 0.00
C SER A 49 -21.87 7.98 0.65
N PHE A 50 -21.17 9.12 0.68
CA PHE A 50 -21.69 10.37 1.24
C PHE A 50 -22.87 10.91 0.45
N ILE A 51 -22.81 10.91 -0.89
CA ILE A 51 -23.94 11.33 -1.74
C ILE A 51 -25.16 10.44 -1.50
N GLY A 52 -24.95 9.12 -1.42
CA GLY A 52 -26.02 8.17 -1.12
C GLY A 52 -26.64 8.42 0.26
N MET A 53 -25.83 8.69 1.28
CA MET A 53 -26.31 9.01 2.62
C MET A 53 -27.12 10.31 2.63
N GLU A 54 -26.64 11.37 1.99
CA GLU A 54 -27.34 12.66 1.91
C GLU A 54 -28.71 12.50 1.22
N PHE A 55 -28.76 11.77 0.11
CA PHE A 55 -30.00 11.50 -0.60
C PHE A 55 -31.01 10.74 0.27
N VAL A 56 -30.58 9.65 0.92
CA VAL A 56 -31.46 8.86 1.80
C VAL A 56 -31.96 9.72 2.96
N ILE A 57 -31.09 10.50 3.61
CA ILE A 57 -31.44 11.38 4.72
C ILE A 57 -32.41 12.49 4.28
N SER A 58 -32.28 13.00 3.05
CA SER A 58 -33.17 14.02 2.49
C SER A 58 -34.63 13.54 2.31
N TRP A 59 -34.82 12.22 2.17
CA TRP A 59 -36.13 11.59 2.07
C TRP A 59 -36.85 11.43 3.43
N LEU A 60 -36.16 11.68 4.56
CA LEU A 60 -36.73 11.56 5.89
C LEU A 60 -37.40 12.86 6.37
N LYS A 61 -38.49 12.73 7.15
CA LYS A 61 -39.21 13.85 7.76
C LYS A 61 -38.44 14.47 8.95
N ASN A 62 -38.74 15.74 9.26
CA ASN A 62 -37.86 16.62 10.03
C ASN A 62 -37.59 16.34 11.54
N PRO A 63 -38.26 15.47 12.31
CA PRO A 63 -37.65 15.03 13.56
C PRO A 63 -36.69 13.86 13.33
N ILE A 64 -37.07 12.90 12.48
CA ILE A 64 -36.32 11.66 12.23
C ILE A 64 -35.00 11.97 11.51
N ARG A 65 -35.02 12.93 10.56
CA ARG A 65 -33.83 13.35 9.82
C ARG A 65 -32.70 13.80 10.75
N ARG A 66 -33.01 14.65 11.75
CA ARG A 66 -32.02 15.19 12.68
C ARG A 66 -31.45 14.10 13.59
N THR A 67 -32.29 13.19 14.07
CA THR A 67 -31.87 12.05 14.89
C THR A 67 -30.95 11.10 14.12
N VAL A 68 -31.31 10.74 12.88
CA VAL A 68 -30.49 9.87 12.02
C VAL A 68 -29.15 10.51 11.69
N GLN A 69 -29.09 11.82 11.43
CA GLN A 69 -27.84 12.54 11.21
C GLN A 69 -26.92 12.50 12.44
N ILE A 70 -27.46 12.77 13.64
CA ILE A 70 -26.67 12.77 14.88
C ILE A 70 -26.12 11.37 15.16
N ILE A 71 -26.98 10.35 15.11
CA ILE A 71 -26.57 8.95 15.34
C ILE A 71 -25.55 8.51 14.29
N GLY A 72 -25.76 8.84 13.02
CA GLY A 72 -24.83 8.51 11.93
C GLY A 72 -23.46 9.15 12.13
N SER A 73 -23.40 10.42 12.52
CA SER A 73 -22.14 11.11 12.83
C SER A 73 -21.42 10.50 14.02
N ILE A 74 -22.15 10.13 15.09
CA ILE A 74 -21.57 9.47 16.26
C ILE A 74 -20.98 8.11 15.87
N LEU A 75 -21.71 7.31 15.09
CA LEU A 75 -21.22 6.01 14.60
C LEU A 75 -19.97 6.17 13.73
N LEU A 76 -19.91 7.18 12.86
CA LEU A 76 -18.72 7.46 12.06
C LEU A 76 -17.52 7.86 12.92
N ILE A 77 -17.73 8.69 13.95
CA ILE A 77 -16.67 9.08 14.89
C ILE A 77 -16.15 7.85 15.65
N ILE A 78 -17.04 7.00 16.16
CA ILE A 78 -16.67 5.75 16.84
C ILE A 78 -15.87 4.84 15.89
N PHE A 79 -16.34 4.67 14.65
CA PHE A 79 -15.64 3.87 13.65
C PHE A 79 -14.23 4.41 13.36
N LEU A 80 -14.07 5.73 13.22
CA LEU A 80 -12.76 6.35 13.03
C LEU A 80 -11.83 6.13 14.24
N ILE A 81 -12.34 6.25 15.45
CA ILE A 81 -11.56 6.00 16.68
C ILE A 81 -11.10 4.54 16.74
N LEU A 82 -11.99 3.59 16.47
CA LEU A 82 -11.66 2.17 16.44
C LEU A 82 -10.62 1.86 15.35
N SER A 83 -10.78 2.42 14.16
CA SER A 83 -9.82 2.24 13.06
C SER A 83 -8.45 2.82 13.39
N LEU A 84 -8.39 3.96 14.09
CA LEU A 84 -7.14 4.56 14.55
C LEU A 84 -6.49 3.72 15.64
N TYR A 85 -7.27 3.20 16.58
CA TYR A 85 -6.77 2.33 17.64
C TYR A 85 -6.14 1.06 17.06
N GLU A 86 -6.83 0.35 16.16
CA GLU A 86 -6.31 -0.82 15.46
C GLU A 86 -5.03 -0.49 14.68
N SER A 87 -5.01 0.65 13.99
CA SER A 87 -3.82 1.09 13.26
C SER A 87 -2.63 1.30 14.20
N LEU A 88 -2.86 1.86 15.39
CA LEU A 88 -1.82 2.06 16.40
C LEU A 88 -1.33 0.72 16.97
N VAL A 89 -2.23 -0.21 17.28
CA VAL A 89 -1.88 -1.55 17.77
C VAL A 89 -1.04 -2.30 16.74
N ILE A 90 -1.44 -2.28 15.46
CA ILE A 90 -0.67 -2.91 14.39
C ILE A 90 0.71 -2.26 14.25
N VAL A 91 0.82 -0.94 14.37
CA VAL A 91 2.12 -0.25 14.29
C VAL A 91 3.00 -0.61 15.48
N THR A 92 2.47 -0.65 16.70
CA THR A 92 3.25 -1.00 17.89
C THR A 92 3.67 -2.47 17.87
N GLU A 93 2.77 -3.39 17.53
CA GLU A 93 3.07 -4.81 17.38
C GLU A 93 4.07 -5.06 16.25
N ARG A 94 3.91 -4.40 15.09
CA ARG A 94 4.88 -4.53 14.00
C ARG A 94 6.22 -3.93 14.37
N ARG A 95 6.31 -2.80 15.07
CA ARG A 95 7.59 -2.28 15.56
C ARG A 95 8.26 -3.25 16.53
N MET A 96 7.49 -3.82 17.47
CA MET A 96 7.99 -4.79 18.45
C MET A 96 8.43 -6.11 17.78
N ASN A 97 7.73 -6.54 16.72
CA ASN A 97 8.09 -7.74 15.97
C ASN A 97 9.14 -7.50 14.88
N LEU A 98 9.29 -6.28 14.35
CA LEU A 98 10.37 -5.90 13.43
C LEU A 98 11.74 -5.97 14.13
N GLN A 99 11.81 -5.72 15.44
CA GLN A 99 13.02 -6.02 16.23
C GLN A 99 13.37 -7.52 16.26
N LYS A 100 12.44 -8.43 15.92
CA LYS A 100 12.67 -9.89 15.83
C LYS A 100 12.89 -10.40 14.41
N LEU A 101 12.39 -9.71 13.39
CA LEU A 101 12.61 -10.04 11.98
C LEU A 101 13.72 -9.13 11.44
N SER A 102 14.96 -9.66 11.42
CA SER A 102 16.13 -9.11 10.71
C SER A 102 15.82 -7.84 9.94
N GLU A 103 15.98 -6.70 10.61
CA GLU A 103 15.71 -5.40 10.02
C GLU A 103 16.51 -5.28 8.70
N PRO A 104 16.02 -4.51 7.72
CA PRO A 104 16.86 -4.04 6.61
C PRO A 104 18.13 -3.30 7.08
N PHE A 105 18.19 -2.96 8.37
CA PHE A 105 19.28 -2.35 9.13
C PHE A 105 19.71 -3.22 10.32
N ASP A 106 19.46 -4.53 10.28
CA ASP A 106 20.09 -5.44 11.23
C ASP A 106 21.62 -5.22 11.16
N ALA A 107 22.35 -5.31 12.27
CA ALA A 107 23.76 -4.95 12.31
C ALA A 107 24.57 -5.66 11.19
N ILE A 108 24.17 -6.90 10.87
CA ILE A 108 24.71 -7.73 9.79
C ILE A 108 24.46 -7.13 8.39
N SER A 109 23.28 -6.55 8.15
CA SER A 109 22.95 -5.89 6.87
C SER A 109 23.74 -4.58 6.73
N GLY A 110 23.92 -3.85 7.82
CA GLY A 110 24.75 -2.64 7.85
C GLY A 110 26.22 -2.92 7.54
N ASP A 111 26.79 -3.95 8.16
CA ASP A 111 28.18 -4.37 7.91
C ASP A 111 28.38 -4.81 6.46
N MET A 112 27.42 -5.52 5.87
CA MET A 112 27.44 -5.87 4.44
C MET A 112 27.46 -4.62 3.55
N PHE A 113 26.61 -3.63 3.83
CA PHE A 113 26.57 -2.39 3.06
C PHE A 113 27.87 -1.60 3.19
N ASN A 114 28.42 -1.47 4.40
CA ASN A 114 29.69 -0.80 4.65
C ASN A 114 30.85 -1.51 3.92
N PHE A 115 30.92 -2.84 4.03
CA PHE A 115 31.93 -3.63 3.34
C PHE A 115 31.88 -3.41 1.83
N ILE A 116 30.69 -3.45 1.23
CA ILE A 116 30.50 -3.19 -0.19
C ILE A 116 30.95 -1.76 -0.54
N GLN A 117 30.57 -0.76 0.25
CA GLN A 117 30.93 0.63 -0.04
C GLN A 117 32.45 0.86 -0.02
N GLU A 118 33.17 0.24 0.93
CA GLU A 118 34.62 0.41 1.11
C GLU A 118 35.44 -0.44 0.12
N ASN A 119 34.95 -1.62 -0.26
CA ASN A 119 35.73 -2.60 -1.02
C ASN A 119 35.33 -2.72 -2.50
N THR A 120 34.31 -1.99 -2.96
CA THR A 120 33.90 -2.00 -4.38
C THR A 120 34.12 -0.65 -5.08
N PRO A 121 34.56 -0.66 -6.36
CA PRO A 121 34.69 0.55 -7.17
C PRO A 121 33.35 1.29 -7.33
N LYS A 122 33.38 2.62 -7.42
CA LYS A 122 32.16 3.45 -7.61
C LYS A 122 31.35 3.09 -8.86
N ASP A 123 32.03 2.70 -9.93
CA ASP A 123 31.40 2.35 -11.21
C ASP A 123 30.94 0.89 -11.30
N SER A 124 31.14 0.10 -10.24
CA SER A 124 30.74 -1.31 -10.23
C SER A 124 29.23 -1.50 -10.15
N ILE A 125 28.73 -2.55 -10.80
CA ILE A 125 27.33 -2.95 -10.81
C ILE A 125 27.14 -4.16 -9.89
N ILE A 126 26.32 -3.98 -8.86
CA ILE A 126 26.04 -4.99 -7.85
C ILE A 126 24.72 -5.69 -8.14
N VAL A 127 24.76 -7.01 -8.29
CA VAL A 127 23.57 -7.85 -8.44
C VAL A 127 22.97 -8.10 -7.06
N PHE A 128 21.79 -7.54 -6.83
CA PHE A 128 21.05 -7.67 -5.56
C PHE A 128 19.55 -7.59 -5.80
N PHE A 129 18.78 -8.43 -5.11
CA PHE A 129 17.31 -8.53 -5.26
C PHE A 129 16.55 -7.23 -4.87
N LYS A 130 17.18 -6.30 -4.13
CA LYS A 130 16.63 -4.98 -3.80
C LYS A 130 17.56 -3.85 -4.28
N PRO A 131 17.67 -3.61 -5.60
CA PRO A 131 18.69 -2.71 -6.16
C PRO A 131 18.57 -1.27 -5.65
N ARG A 132 17.35 -0.79 -5.38
CA ARG A 132 17.12 0.55 -4.83
C ARG A 132 17.67 0.70 -3.41
N ALA A 133 17.56 -0.33 -2.57
CA ALA A 133 18.13 -0.30 -1.23
C ALA A 133 19.65 -0.34 -1.30
N MET A 134 20.21 -1.16 -2.20
CA MET A 134 21.65 -1.27 -2.40
C MET A 134 22.26 0.09 -2.80
N HIS A 135 21.69 0.73 -3.81
CA HIS A 135 22.14 2.04 -4.27
C HIS A 135 22.03 3.11 -3.19
N LEU A 136 20.91 3.15 -2.45
CA LEU A 136 20.71 4.13 -1.38
C LEU A 136 21.72 3.99 -0.25
N MET A 137 22.12 2.77 0.09
CA MET A 137 23.02 2.52 1.22
C MET A 137 24.51 2.65 0.86
N THR A 138 24.90 2.30 -0.37
CA THR A 138 26.34 2.23 -0.73
C THR A 138 26.77 3.19 -1.82
N ASP A 139 25.84 3.91 -2.46
CA ASP A 139 26.12 4.78 -3.60
C ASP A 139 26.81 3.99 -4.74
N ARG A 140 26.30 2.77 -5.00
CA ARG A 140 26.73 1.87 -6.08
C ARG A 140 25.58 1.55 -7.01
N ASN A 141 25.87 1.34 -8.28
CA ASN A 141 24.85 0.88 -9.21
C ASN A 141 24.45 -0.55 -8.85
N ALA A 142 23.15 -0.84 -8.89
CA ALA A 142 22.66 -2.16 -8.56
C ALA A 142 21.53 -2.60 -9.47
N VAL A 143 21.46 -3.90 -9.73
CA VAL A 143 20.47 -4.51 -10.62
C VAL A 143 19.87 -5.76 -9.97
N ALA A 144 18.56 -5.92 -10.11
CA ALA A 144 17.90 -7.19 -9.82
C ALA A 144 17.88 -8.03 -11.10
N ILE A 145 18.38 -9.26 -11.02
CA ILE A 145 18.43 -10.20 -12.13
C ILE A 145 17.59 -11.41 -11.75
N ASP A 146 16.56 -11.70 -12.53
CA ASP A 146 15.67 -12.85 -12.33
C ASP A 146 16.13 -14.09 -13.12
N ASN A 147 16.89 -13.88 -14.21
CA ASN A 147 17.38 -14.94 -15.10
C ASN A 147 18.88 -15.18 -14.94
N CYS A 148 19.30 -16.43 -14.76
CA CYS A 148 20.73 -16.77 -14.64
C CYS A 148 21.58 -16.35 -15.86
N SER A 149 20.99 -16.29 -17.05
CA SER A 149 21.67 -15.86 -18.28
C SER A 149 22.13 -14.40 -18.27
N ASP A 150 21.46 -13.55 -17.49
CA ASP A 150 21.75 -12.12 -17.40
C ASP A 150 22.77 -11.80 -16.30
N LEU A 151 23.22 -12.80 -15.53
CA LEU A 151 24.12 -12.62 -14.37
C LEU A 151 25.44 -11.94 -14.74
N SER A 152 25.91 -12.11 -15.99
CA SER A 152 27.12 -11.47 -16.50
C SER A 152 27.02 -9.95 -16.64
N LYS A 153 25.85 -9.35 -16.42
CA LYS A 153 25.65 -7.88 -16.45
C LYS A 153 26.11 -7.17 -15.18
N GLY A 154 26.45 -7.90 -14.12
CA GLY A 154 26.97 -7.33 -12.88
C GLY A 154 28.37 -7.83 -12.54
N ASP A 155 29.11 -7.02 -11.80
CA ASP A 155 30.49 -7.28 -11.39
C ASP A 155 30.55 -8.06 -10.07
N PHE A 156 29.58 -7.83 -9.18
CA PHE A 156 29.50 -8.46 -7.87
C PHE A 156 28.11 -9.05 -7.63
N LEU A 157 28.04 -10.24 -7.01
CA LEU A 157 26.80 -10.89 -6.62
C LEU A 157 26.69 -10.95 -5.10
N VAL A 158 25.61 -10.37 -4.57
CA VAL A 158 25.29 -10.47 -3.13
C VAL A 158 24.30 -11.62 -2.93
N MET A 159 24.78 -12.68 -2.27
CA MET A 159 23.95 -13.83 -1.91
C MET A 159 23.51 -13.73 -0.45
N ILE A 160 22.21 -13.80 -0.20
CA ILE A 160 21.70 -14.00 1.16
C ILE A 160 21.71 -15.49 1.45
N HIS A 161 22.47 -15.91 2.45
CA HIS A 161 22.35 -17.23 3.02
C HIS A 161 21.12 -17.26 3.93
N GLN A 162 19.96 -17.65 3.40
CA GLN A 162 18.79 -17.94 4.21
C GLN A 162 18.91 -19.37 4.74
N ASN A 163 19.05 -19.51 6.06
CA ASN A 163 18.98 -20.80 6.72
C ASN A 163 17.52 -21.29 6.61
N TYR A 164 17.24 -22.10 5.60
CA TYR A 164 15.92 -22.67 5.31
C TYR A 164 15.54 -23.70 6.38
N ASN A 165 15.09 -23.23 7.55
CA ASN A 165 14.26 -24.04 8.44
C ASN A 165 12.82 -23.92 7.94
N GLY A 166 12.48 -24.78 6.99
CA GLY A 166 11.23 -24.74 6.23
C GLY A 166 9.98 -24.67 7.11
N GLN A 167 9.14 -23.67 6.85
CA GLN A 167 7.70 -23.73 7.05
C GLN A 167 7.03 -23.02 5.88
N ILE A 168 6.42 -23.85 5.03
CA ILE A 168 5.44 -23.48 4.00
C ILE A 168 4.07 -23.53 4.67
#